data_AF-A0A3A4R2G9-F1
#
_entry.id   AF-A0A3A4R2G9-F1
#
_cell.length_a   1.000
_cell.length_b   1.000
_cell.length_c   1.000
_cell.angle_alpha   90.00
_cell.angle_beta   90.00
_cell.angle_gamma   90.00
#
_symmetry.space_group_name_H-M   'P 1'
#
loop_
_entity.id
_entity.type
_entity.pdbx_description
1 polymer ?
#
loop_
_entity_poly.entity_id
_entity_poly.type
_entity_poly.pdbx_seq_one_letter_code
_entity_poly.pdbx_strand_id
1 'polypeptide(L)'
;MGIARTTRTRLVFYCMLLAHVIITHQIFAEETVAENQHYSQTLVLTIPGFMVPGKTISQEKHFGNLAQLIEEMNVPYRCVVYNSKEYPLGEQSGLVTEKYSIGTLRVIPDILFFIEQERIRRSEKNLPYLQDVVLIGYSQGALITLQFIGRHLKYKKQYDDYMLEFGKEFEAMSNDPVYKELVFATDIYQTILNIKYQRPRDFERDHGFKIIDERVLLELERRFEIFKNYILDPASVYPNVTSFESPETDKYPKRYDLLRTFFAKKINDAEFRTQFVTFISEHALFYPVKDLEFRSICLSGSIFGSPQANIGYDLLTNYKFMRGVVKGYEQIKDTRLGSVHHIQAIERLVSFEDTTDYPLNSQNSLFLVGVNGEQGDNLVPQPCAHLSGHQYASIDVAEFRGNAQPVLIRKKSLPDLPVVPLDVRHFPVKTFFGLGPTIPGTAYVDTEHHPSFPYIKAFIQQDFDAISQMEESDKVVLRQFMVEIQIGRLERIKERLREMNVKNDTAGMARLLREAGLKVQLINRPPDITIQSEYFNKDTLTYVVIGAIEEDMIVFFKEDLDTKVEHPLDFLITAKGYPEVQVTLPIQAGEITFLRVFDSKQDHSAID
;
A
#
# COMPACT_ATOMS: atom_id res chain seq x y z
N MET A 1 43.92 -18.03 -6.67
CA MET A 1 43.68 -18.13 -5.20
C MET A 1 43.09 -16.86 -4.54
N GLY A 2 42.58 -15.88 -5.31
CA GLY A 2 42.04 -14.62 -4.75
C GLY A 2 40.51 -14.51 -4.59
N ILE A 3 39.73 -15.44 -5.17
CA ILE A 3 38.25 -15.35 -5.21
C ILE A 3 37.59 -16.04 -4.00
N ALA A 4 38.23 -17.04 -3.40
CA ALA A 4 37.69 -17.74 -2.23
C ALA A 4 37.77 -16.92 -0.92
N ARG A 5 38.63 -15.88 -0.86
CA ARG A 5 38.74 -15.01 0.33
C ARG A 5 37.59 -14.00 0.43
N THR A 6 37.09 -13.47 -0.69
CA THR A 6 36.00 -12.48 -0.69
C THR A 6 34.63 -13.07 -0.35
N THR A 7 34.35 -14.31 -0.76
CA THR A 7 33.09 -15.01 -0.39
C THR A 7 33.04 -15.33 1.11
N ARG A 8 34.19 -15.71 1.69
CA ARG A 8 34.31 -16.01 3.13
C ARG A 8 34.15 -14.77 4.00
N THR A 9 34.71 -13.63 3.58
CA THR A 9 34.53 -12.34 4.28
C THR A 9 33.09 -11.85 4.21
N ARG A 10 32.39 -12.07 3.09
CA ARG A 10 30.95 -11.75 2.95
C ARG A 10 30.07 -12.64 3.82
N LEU A 11 30.34 -13.96 3.86
CA LEU A 11 29.62 -14.89 4.74
C LEU A 11 29.79 -14.52 6.21
N VAL A 12 31.01 -14.16 6.64
CA VAL A 12 31.26 -13.68 8.01
C VAL A 12 30.53 -12.37 8.29
N PHE A 13 30.48 -11.43 7.33
CA PHE A 13 29.72 -10.20 7.48
C PHE A 13 28.20 -10.47 7.60
N TYR A 14 27.64 -11.40 6.82
CA TYR A 14 26.23 -11.80 6.95
C TYR A 14 25.93 -12.54 8.25
N CYS A 15 26.83 -13.42 8.71
CA CYS A 15 26.69 -14.06 10.01
C CYS A 15 26.82 -13.07 11.17
N MET A 16 27.64 -12.01 11.02
CA MET A 16 27.73 -10.92 11.99
C MET A 16 26.50 -10.01 11.95
N LEU A 17 25.89 -9.77 10.78
CA LEU A 17 24.63 -9.05 10.65
C LEU A 17 23.48 -9.85 11.30
N LEU A 18 23.42 -11.17 11.05
CA LEU A 18 22.49 -12.09 11.71
C LEU A 18 22.73 -12.12 13.22
N ALA A 19 23.99 -12.14 13.67
CA ALA A 19 24.34 -12.08 15.08
C ALA A 19 23.99 -10.73 15.73
N HIS A 20 24.07 -9.62 14.98
CA HIS A 20 23.65 -8.31 15.46
C HIS A 20 22.13 -8.27 15.65
N VAL A 21 21.36 -8.75 14.67
CA VAL A 21 19.89 -8.93 14.76
C VAL A 21 19.51 -9.86 15.93
N ILE A 22 20.26 -10.95 16.14
CA ILE A 22 20.08 -11.87 17.28
C ILE A 22 20.32 -11.18 18.63
N ILE A 23 21.24 -10.22 18.72
CA ILE A 23 21.55 -9.48 19.95
C ILE A 23 20.55 -8.32 20.17
N THR A 24 19.93 -7.77 19.12
CA THR A 24 18.95 -6.68 19.26
C THR A 24 17.55 -7.18 19.66
N HIS A 25 17.22 -8.45 19.38
CA HIS A 25 15.93 -9.06 19.74
C HIS A 25 15.82 -9.61 21.17
N GLN A 26 16.74 -9.27 22.06
CA GLN A 26 16.56 -9.46 23.50
C GLN A 26 16.65 -8.09 24.20
N ILE A 27 15.73 -7.87 25.15
CA ILE A 27 15.49 -6.65 25.96
C ILE A 27 14.42 -5.77 25.26
N PHE A 28 13.17 -5.65 25.74
CA PHE A 28 12.75 -5.11 27.03
C PHE A 28 11.43 -5.71 27.54
N ALA A 29 11.34 -5.92 28.86
CA ALA A 29 10.11 -5.83 29.63
C ALA A 29 10.28 -4.73 30.68
N GLU A 30 9.23 -3.91 30.81
CA GLU A 30 8.80 -3.02 31.91
C GLU A 30 9.86 -2.27 32.75
N GLU A 31 9.77 -0.93 32.77
CA GLU A 31 9.55 -0.19 34.03
C GLU A 31 9.36 1.34 33.86
N THR A 32 8.37 1.82 34.61
CA THR A 32 8.11 3.17 35.20
C THR A 32 8.29 4.47 34.42
N VAL A 33 7.17 5.20 34.32
CA VAL A 33 7.04 6.59 33.89
C VAL A 33 7.56 7.55 34.96
N ALA A 34 8.49 8.42 34.60
CA ALA A 34 8.86 9.61 35.36
C ALA A 34 8.46 10.86 34.57
N GLU A 35 7.76 11.78 35.24
CA GLU A 35 7.38 13.10 34.72
C GLU A 35 8.61 14.01 34.53
N ASN A 36 8.84 14.49 33.30
CA ASN A 36 8.91 15.91 32.93
C ASN A 36 9.71 16.17 31.64
N GLN A 37 9.28 17.24 30.94
CA GLN A 37 9.85 17.96 29.78
C GLN A 37 9.30 17.60 28.38
N HIS A 38 8.92 18.66 27.65
CA HIS A 38 8.25 18.74 26.34
C HIS A 38 8.97 18.03 25.18
N TYR A 39 9.12 16.71 25.24
CA TYR A 39 9.57 15.91 24.09
C TYR A 39 8.37 15.28 23.41
N SER A 40 8.21 15.55 22.11
CA SER A 40 7.15 14.94 21.31
C SER A 40 7.25 13.41 21.38
N GLN A 41 6.13 12.75 21.67
CA GLN A 41 5.99 11.29 21.63
C GLN A 41 5.83 10.76 20.19
N THR A 42 6.00 11.64 19.20
CA THR A 42 5.89 11.35 17.78
C THR A 42 7.26 11.19 17.12
N LEU A 43 7.37 10.23 16.21
CA LEU A 43 8.46 10.11 15.24
C LEU A 43 7.92 10.40 13.83
N VAL A 44 8.63 11.21 13.05
CA VAL A 44 8.28 11.44 11.64
C VAL A 44 9.22 10.68 10.72
N LEU A 45 8.66 9.89 9.81
CA LEU A 45 9.39 9.18 8.77
C LEU A 45 8.87 9.63 7.40
N THR A 46 9.73 10.18 6.56
CA THR A 46 9.37 10.48 5.16
C THR A 46 9.72 9.33 4.23
N ILE A 47 8.85 9.06 3.27
CA ILE A 47 9.03 8.02 2.26
C ILE A 47 9.00 8.68 0.88
N PRO A 48 10.16 8.83 0.22
CA PRO A 48 10.26 9.55 -1.04
C PRO A 48 9.57 8.80 -2.18
N GLY A 49 9.27 9.52 -3.26
CA GLY A 49 8.77 8.94 -4.50
C GLY A 49 9.82 8.21 -5.32
N PHE A 50 9.38 7.62 -6.43
CA PHE A 50 10.26 7.03 -7.43
C PHE A 50 11.18 8.11 -8.05
N MET A 51 12.45 7.78 -8.34
CA MET A 51 13.35 8.73 -8.98
C MET A 51 12.87 9.04 -10.41
N VAL A 52 12.56 10.31 -10.69
CA VAL A 52 12.10 10.74 -12.01
C VAL A 52 13.23 10.56 -13.04
N PRO A 53 13.06 9.72 -14.08
CA PRO A 53 14.07 9.56 -15.11
C PRO A 53 14.44 10.90 -15.75
N GLY A 54 15.74 11.18 -15.88
CA GLY A 54 16.24 12.43 -16.48
C GLY A 54 16.32 13.63 -15.52
N LYS A 55 15.86 13.52 -14.27
CA LYS A 55 16.09 14.53 -13.23
C LYS A 55 17.26 14.15 -12.32
N THR A 56 17.97 15.15 -11.81
CA THR A 56 19.13 15.02 -10.91
C THR A 56 18.77 15.14 -9.42
N ILE A 57 17.49 15.22 -9.09
CA ILE A 57 17.01 15.32 -7.70
C ILE A 57 17.14 13.94 -7.06
N SER A 58 17.88 13.84 -5.96
CA SER A 58 17.97 12.61 -5.17
C SER A 58 16.71 12.41 -4.35
N GLN A 59 16.42 11.17 -3.91
CA GLN A 59 15.20 10.86 -3.17
C GLN A 59 15.09 11.67 -1.86
N GLU A 60 16.20 11.93 -1.18
CA GLU A 60 16.27 12.76 0.03
C GLU A 60 15.75 14.19 -0.23
N LYS A 61 16.00 14.71 -1.44
CA LYS A 61 15.64 16.06 -1.83
C LYS A 61 14.21 16.19 -2.35
N HIS A 62 13.44 15.10 -2.41
CA HIS A 62 12.03 15.18 -2.78
C HIS A 62 11.22 16.06 -1.82
N PHE A 63 11.69 16.22 -0.58
CA PHE A 63 10.98 16.95 0.48
C PHE A 63 11.51 18.36 0.78
N GLY A 64 12.46 18.88 -0.01
CA GLY A 64 13.04 20.20 0.26
C GLY A 64 13.73 20.28 1.62
N ASN A 65 13.38 21.30 2.42
CA ASN A 65 13.88 21.52 3.78
C ASN A 65 12.96 20.95 4.88
N LEU A 66 11.99 20.11 4.55
CA LEU A 66 11.03 19.56 5.53
C LEU A 66 11.70 18.93 6.76
N ALA A 67 12.85 18.28 6.56
CA ALA A 67 13.64 17.72 7.65
C ALA A 67 14.02 18.77 8.71
N GLN A 68 14.54 19.91 8.26
CA GLN A 68 14.94 21.01 9.14
C GLN A 68 13.73 21.62 9.85
N LEU A 69 12.62 21.84 9.12
CA LEU A 69 11.40 22.41 9.69
C LEU A 69 10.80 21.52 10.79
N ILE A 70 10.86 20.19 10.62
CA ILE A 70 10.40 19.22 11.63
C ILE A 70 11.37 19.16 12.82
N GLU A 71 12.67 19.22 12.57
CA GLU A 71 13.68 19.28 13.65
C GLU A 71 13.54 20.55 14.50
N GLU A 72 13.20 21.69 13.88
CA GLU A 72 12.89 22.96 14.56
C GLU A 72 11.64 22.85 15.47
N MET A 73 10.73 21.92 15.17
CA MET A 73 9.60 21.55 16.05
C MET A 73 10.00 20.61 17.20
N ASN A 74 11.28 20.27 17.35
CA ASN A 74 11.80 19.27 18.28
C ASN A 74 11.20 17.86 18.09
N VAL A 75 10.84 17.51 16.85
CA VAL A 75 10.31 16.19 16.49
C VAL A 75 11.40 15.38 15.79
N PRO A 76 11.70 14.14 16.23
CA PRO A 76 12.68 13.30 15.56
C PRO A 76 12.21 12.96 14.14
N TYR A 77 13.13 13.05 13.18
CA TYR A 77 12.85 12.89 11.75
C TYR A 77 13.84 11.94 11.07
N ARG A 78 13.36 11.09 10.16
CA ARG A 78 14.21 10.31 9.21
C ARG A 78 13.57 10.24 7.83
N CYS A 79 14.41 10.12 6.80
CA CYS A 79 13.97 9.86 5.42
C CYS A 79 14.35 8.43 5.03
N VAL A 80 13.36 7.64 4.59
CA VAL A 80 13.49 6.22 4.25
C VAL A 80 13.81 6.06 2.77
N VAL A 81 15.09 6.25 2.43
CA VAL A 81 15.56 6.15 1.04
C VAL A 81 15.78 4.69 0.63
N TYR A 82 15.07 4.24 -0.40
CA TYR A 82 15.07 2.83 -0.81
C TYR A 82 15.73 2.56 -2.18
N ASN A 83 16.14 3.61 -2.90
CA ASN A 83 16.89 3.49 -4.15
C ASN A 83 18.38 3.75 -3.92
N SER A 84 19.12 2.73 -3.46
CA SER A 84 20.56 2.82 -3.22
C SER A 84 21.38 2.55 -4.48
N LYS A 85 22.43 3.36 -4.71
CA LYS A 85 23.33 3.26 -5.88
C LYS A 85 23.99 1.87 -6.02
N GLU A 86 24.23 1.21 -4.90
CA GLU A 86 24.94 -0.08 -4.84
C GLU A 86 24.07 -1.27 -5.21
N TYR A 87 22.76 -1.18 -4.93
CA TYR A 87 21.80 -2.26 -5.19
C TYR A 87 20.52 -1.66 -5.80
N PRO A 88 20.59 -1.21 -7.07
CA PRO A 88 19.42 -0.69 -7.76
C PRO A 88 18.34 -1.76 -7.83
N LEU A 89 17.08 -1.32 -7.81
CA LEU A 89 15.94 -2.22 -7.80
C LEU A 89 15.87 -3.05 -9.08
N GLY A 90 15.67 -4.36 -8.91
CA GLY A 90 15.53 -5.29 -10.02
C GLY A 90 14.16 -5.16 -10.69
N GLU A 91 14.02 -5.73 -11.89
CA GLU A 91 12.75 -5.77 -12.62
C GLU A 91 11.62 -6.45 -11.80
N GLN A 92 11.97 -7.39 -10.92
CA GLN A 92 11.02 -8.10 -10.07
C GLN A 92 10.58 -7.31 -8.81
N SER A 93 11.22 -6.17 -8.52
CA SER A 93 10.91 -5.31 -7.35
C SER A 93 9.77 -4.31 -7.65
N GLY A 94 8.84 -4.69 -8.52
CA GLY A 94 7.57 -3.97 -8.67
C GLY A 94 6.73 -4.08 -7.39
N LEU A 95 5.78 -3.20 -7.22
CA LEU A 95 4.74 -3.27 -6.19
C LEU A 95 3.80 -4.49 -6.38
N VAL A 96 3.92 -5.21 -7.53
CA VAL A 96 3.16 -6.40 -8.03
C VAL A 96 2.72 -7.44 -7.00
N THR A 97 3.45 -7.59 -5.91
CA THR A 97 3.04 -8.51 -4.84
C THR A 97 3.25 -7.86 -3.49
N GLU A 98 2.25 -7.89 -2.61
CA GLU A 98 2.41 -7.41 -1.22
C GLU A 98 3.55 -8.15 -0.50
N LYS A 99 3.85 -9.39 -0.89
CA LYS A 99 4.94 -10.19 -0.31
C LYS A 99 6.33 -9.77 -0.79
N TYR A 100 6.48 -9.25 -2.01
CA TYR A 100 7.78 -8.97 -2.63
C TYR A 100 7.93 -7.56 -3.19
N SER A 101 7.05 -6.64 -2.78
CA SER A 101 7.08 -5.25 -3.22
C SER A 101 8.30 -4.53 -2.68
N ILE A 102 8.73 -3.47 -3.37
CA ILE A 102 9.73 -2.54 -2.82
C ILE A 102 9.36 -2.02 -1.43
N GLY A 103 8.07 -1.81 -1.18
CA GLY A 103 7.55 -1.47 0.14
C GLY A 103 7.95 -2.53 1.16
N THR A 104 7.54 -3.78 0.93
CA THR A 104 7.79 -4.90 1.85
C THR A 104 9.26 -5.27 1.99
N LEU A 105 10.03 -5.22 0.90
CA LEU A 105 11.41 -5.72 0.87
C LEU A 105 12.45 -4.72 1.38
N ARG A 106 12.15 -3.42 1.38
CA ARG A 106 13.10 -2.36 1.80
C ARG A 106 12.49 -1.35 2.75
N VAL A 107 11.39 -0.73 2.35
CA VAL A 107 10.86 0.42 3.09
C VAL A 107 10.32 0.02 4.45
N ILE A 108 9.51 -1.04 4.53
CA ILE A 108 8.93 -1.50 5.80
C ILE A 108 10.02 -1.94 6.78
N PRO A 109 11.01 -2.78 6.41
CA PRO A 109 12.14 -3.08 7.29
C PRO A 109 12.88 -1.83 7.79
N ASP A 110 13.14 -0.85 6.93
CA ASP A 110 13.81 0.38 7.32
C ASP A 110 12.94 1.23 8.28
N ILE A 111 11.62 1.28 8.08
CA ILE A 111 10.67 1.92 9.00
C ILE A 111 10.80 1.29 10.39
N LEU A 112 10.73 -0.04 10.47
CA LEU A 112 10.81 -0.78 11.73
C LEU A 112 12.16 -0.58 12.42
N PHE A 113 13.25 -0.61 11.64
CA PHE A 113 14.59 -0.32 12.14
C PHE A 113 14.69 1.10 12.72
N PHE A 114 14.17 2.12 12.04
CA PHE A 114 14.20 3.48 12.56
C PHE A 114 13.36 3.67 13.83
N ILE A 115 12.22 2.97 13.93
CA ILE A 115 11.41 2.93 15.16
C ILE A 115 12.20 2.30 16.31
N GLU A 116 12.86 1.18 16.06
CA GLU A 116 13.70 0.49 17.06
C GLU A 116 14.85 1.39 17.53
N GLN A 117 15.58 2.01 16.59
CA GLN A 117 16.67 2.94 16.91
C GLN A 117 16.17 4.13 17.74
N GLU A 118 14.98 4.65 17.44
CA GLU A 118 14.38 5.73 18.21
C GLU A 118 13.98 5.29 19.61
N ARG A 119 13.44 4.07 19.78
CA ARG A 119 13.14 3.50 21.09
C ARG A 119 14.39 3.29 21.94
N ILE A 120 15.46 2.75 21.35
CA ILE A 120 16.78 2.62 22.00
C ILE A 120 17.27 4.00 22.45
N ARG A 121 17.29 4.98 21.54
CA ARG A 121 17.71 6.35 21.85
C ARG A 121 16.89 6.96 22.99
N ARG A 122 15.57 6.72 23.02
CA ARG A 122 14.69 7.22 24.10
C ARG A 122 15.00 6.55 25.43
N SER A 123 15.20 5.22 25.44
CA SER A 123 15.62 4.48 26.64
C SER A 123 16.96 4.97 27.17
N GLU A 124 17.98 5.10 26.31
CA GLU A 124 19.32 5.57 26.70
C GLU A 124 19.32 7.00 27.26
N LYS A 125 18.37 7.83 26.81
CA LYS A 125 18.23 9.23 27.22
C LYS A 125 17.14 9.47 28.27
N ASN A 126 16.51 8.42 28.78
CA ASN A 126 15.36 8.51 29.69
C ASN A 126 14.25 9.45 29.18
N LEU A 127 13.96 9.38 27.87
CA LEU A 127 12.89 10.16 27.24
C LEU A 127 11.56 9.38 27.29
N PRO A 128 10.40 10.07 27.20
CA PRO A 128 9.10 9.42 27.10
C PRO A 128 9.08 8.36 26.00
N TYR A 129 8.36 7.27 26.25
CA TYR A 129 8.18 6.19 25.29
C TYR A 129 7.53 6.70 23.99
N LEU A 130 7.95 6.13 22.86
CA LEU A 130 7.40 6.46 21.54
C LEU A 130 5.96 5.94 21.46
N GLN A 131 4.99 6.79 21.13
CA GLN A 131 3.58 6.39 21.02
C GLN A 131 3.05 6.54 19.59
N ASP A 132 3.53 7.55 18.87
CA ASP A 132 3.04 7.87 17.53
C ASP A 132 4.14 7.82 16.47
N VAL A 133 3.78 7.37 15.27
CA VAL A 133 4.62 7.50 14.09
C VAL A 133 3.80 8.16 12.97
N VAL A 134 4.29 9.29 12.46
CA VAL A 134 3.74 9.97 11.29
C VAL A 134 4.57 9.63 10.07
N LEU A 135 3.94 8.96 9.10
CA LEU A 135 4.54 8.60 7.82
C LEU A 135 4.17 9.64 6.76
N ILE A 136 5.16 10.32 6.17
CA ILE A 136 4.94 11.33 5.13
C ILE A 136 5.41 10.78 3.78
N GLY A 137 4.48 10.37 2.92
CA GLY A 137 4.77 9.76 1.63
C GLY A 137 4.61 10.72 0.45
N TYR A 138 5.53 10.66 -0.52
CA TYR A 138 5.39 11.34 -1.83
C TYR A 138 5.30 10.33 -2.97
N SER A 139 4.36 10.50 -3.91
CA SER A 139 4.23 9.64 -5.10
C SER A 139 4.22 8.14 -4.74
N GLN A 140 5.17 7.33 -5.21
CA GLN A 140 5.31 5.92 -4.82
C GLN A 140 5.42 5.72 -3.30
N GLY A 141 6.05 6.65 -2.57
CA GLY A 141 6.14 6.60 -1.11
C GLY A 141 4.79 6.76 -0.41
N ALA A 142 3.83 7.47 -1.00
CA ALA A 142 2.46 7.56 -0.49
C ALA A 142 1.74 6.21 -0.60
N LEU A 143 1.86 5.53 -1.75
CA LEU A 143 1.31 4.18 -1.92
C LEU A 143 1.92 3.18 -0.92
N ILE A 144 3.24 3.24 -0.70
CA ILE A 144 3.91 2.38 0.28
C ILE A 144 3.44 2.70 1.70
N THR A 145 3.25 3.98 2.04
CA THR A 145 2.74 4.42 3.35
C THR A 145 1.37 3.79 3.63
N LEU A 146 0.45 3.87 2.67
CA LEU A 146 -0.90 3.33 2.84
C LEU A 146 -0.92 1.81 2.88
N GLN A 147 -0.06 1.15 2.10
CA GLN A 147 0.11 -0.30 2.20
C GLN A 147 0.61 -0.73 3.58
N PHE A 148 1.56 0.02 4.16
CA PHE A 148 2.03 -0.23 5.52
C PHE A 148 0.89 -0.09 6.54
N ILE A 149 0.15 1.03 6.49
CA ILE A 149 -0.96 1.31 7.43
C ILE A 149 -2.05 0.26 7.30
N GLY A 150 -2.49 -0.05 6.08
CA GLY A 150 -3.52 -1.06 5.86
C GLY A 150 -3.13 -2.45 6.36
N ARG A 151 -1.86 -2.84 6.19
CA ARG A 151 -1.34 -4.11 6.72
C ARG A 151 -1.24 -4.11 8.25
N HIS A 152 -0.73 -3.04 8.85
CA HIS A 152 -0.64 -2.90 10.31
C HIS A 152 -2.02 -2.93 10.96
N LEU A 153 -2.99 -2.19 10.42
CA LEU A 153 -4.37 -2.18 10.92
C LEU A 153 -5.04 -3.55 10.79
N LYS A 154 -4.87 -4.23 9.64
CA LYS A 154 -5.38 -5.59 9.45
C LYS A 154 -4.76 -6.56 10.46
N TYR A 155 -3.45 -6.45 10.70
CA TYR A 155 -2.77 -7.24 11.71
C TYR A 155 -3.29 -6.95 13.12
N LYS A 156 -3.41 -5.68 13.51
CA LYS A 156 -3.90 -5.25 14.83
C LYS A 156 -5.32 -5.76 15.07
N LYS A 157 -6.21 -5.58 14.09
CA LYS A 157 -7.57 -6.14 14.15
C LYS A 157 -7.57 -7.65 14.33
N GLN A 158 -6.79 -8.39 13.53
CA GLN A 158 -6.73 -9.85 13.65
C GLN A 158 -6.12 -10.31 14.99
N TYR A 159 -5.15 -9.56 15.51
CA TYR A 159 -4.59 -9.78 16.84
C TYR A 159 -5.65 -9.56 17.93
N ASP A 160 -6.41 -8.47 17.85
CA ASP A 160 -7.48 -8.14 18.79
C ASP A 160 -8.63 -9.16 18.71
N ASP A 161 -8.99 -9.64 17.52
CA ASP A 161 -9.96 -10.72 17.32
C ASP A 161 -9.50 -12.01 18.02
N TYR A 162 -8.22 -12.38 17.89
CA TYR A 162 -7.68 -13.54 18.61
C TYR A 162 -7.57 -13.33 20.12
N MET A 163 -7.25 -12.13 20.58
CA MET A 163 -7.30 -11.78 22.01
C MET A 163 -8.73 -11.87 22.54
N LEU A 164 -9.74 -11.46 21.77
CA LEU A 164 -11.15 -11.56 22.15
C LEU A 164 -11.63 -13.02 22.17
N GLU A 165 -11.25 -13.81 21.17
CA GLU A 165 -11.69 -15.20 21.04
C GLU A 165 -11.01 -16.14 22.06
N PHE A 166 -9.71 -15.96 22.30
CA PHE A 166 -8.89 -16.90 23.08
C PHE A 166 -8.35 -16.33 24.40
N GLY A 167 -8.37 -15.00 24.59
CA GLY A 167 -7.95 -14.33 25.81
C GLY A 167 -6.54 -14.71 26.27
N LYS A 168 -6.43 -15.08 27.54
CA LYS A 168 -5.16 -15.46 28.18
C LYS A 168 -4.45 -16.64 27.49
N GLU A 169 -5.18 -17.53 26.79
CA GLU A 169 -4.51 -18.62 26.05
C GLU A 169 -3.66 -18.08 24.92
N PHE A 170 -4.15 -17.09 24.18
CA PHE A 170 -3.42 -16.49 23.06
C PHE A 170 -2.26 -15.61 23.54
N GLU A 171 -2.45 -14.88 24.64
CA GLU A 171 -1.38 -14.12 25.29
C GLU A 171 -0.25 -15.03 25.79
N ALA A 172 -0.60 -16.12 26.48
CA ALA A 172 0.37 -17.11 26.94
C ALA A 172 1.07 -17.81 25.78
N MET A 173 0.34 -18.17 24.73
CA MET A 173 0.89 -18.78 23.51
C MET A 173 1.85 -17.84 22.80
N SER A 174 1.52 -16.55 22.69
CA SER A 174 2.40 -15.53 22.09
C SER A 174 3.73 -15.38 22.85
N ASN A 175 3.72 -15.71 24.15
CA ASN A 175 4.90 -15.69 24.99
C ASN A 175 5.66 -17.03 25.08
N ASP A 176 5.08 -18.11 24.55
CA ASP A 176 5.62 -19.46 24.63
C ASP A 176 6.89 -19.63 23.79
N PRO A 177 7.94 -20.28 24.31
CA PRO A 177 9.16 -20.56 23.55
C PRO A 177 8.90 -21.23 22.20
N VAL A 178 7.95 -22.18 22.12
CA VAL A 178 7.65 -22.90 20.87
C VAL A 178 7.10 -21.96 19.81
N TYR A 179 6.22 -21.04 20.19
CA TYR A 179 5.69 -20.04 19.26
C TYR A 179 6.74 -18.99 18.89
N LYS A 180 7.50 -18.49 19.87
CA LYS A 180 8.59 -17.53 19.65
C LYS A 180 9.63 -18.06 18.67
N GLU A 181 9.99 -19.34 18.74
CA GLU A 181 10.88 -19.97 17.78
C GLU A 181 10.31 -20.02 16.36
N LEU A 182 8.99 -20.24 16.21
CA LEU A 182 8.32 -20.19 14.91
C LEU A 182 8.32 -18.78 14.33
N VAL A 183 7.95 -17.78 15.14
CA VAL A 183 7.95 -16.37 14.74
C VAL A 183 9.34 -15.92 14.33
N PHE A 184 10.37 -16.29 15.10
CA PHE A 184 11.76 -16.00 14.78
C PHE A 184 12.25 -16.68 13.49
N ALA A 185 11.91 -17.96 13.27
CA ALA A 185 12.22 -18.65 12.02
C ALA A 185 11.52 -17.99 10.82
N THR A 186 10.30 -17.49 11.02
CA THR A 186 9.54 -16.77 10.00
C THR A 186 10.23 -15.46 9.63
N ASP A 187 10.66 -14.67 10.63
CA ASP A 187 11.39 -13.42 10.40
C ASP A 187 12.70 -13.63 9.63
N ILE A 188 13.51 -14.63 10.02
CA ILE A 188 14.74 -14.98 9.28
C ILE A 188 14.41 -15.35 7.84
N TYR A 189 13.38 -16.18 7.63
CA TYR A 189 12.97 -16.59 6.29
C TYR A 189 12.58 -15.38 5.43
N GLN A 190 11.75 -14.47 5.97
CA GLN A 190 11.39 -13.23 5.27
C GLN A 190 12.63 -12.40 4.93
N THR A 191 13.58 -12.26 5.86
CA THR A 191 14.83 -11.53 5.60
C THR A 191 15.65 -12.16 4.46
N ILE A 192 15.82 -13.48 4.44
CA ILE A 192 16.54 -14.18 3.37
C ILE A 192 15.81 -14.05 2.04
N LEU A 193 14.49 -14.19 2.06
CA LEU A 193 13.63 -14.01 0.89
C LEU A 193 13.78 -12.60 0.33
N ASN A 194 13.80 -11.58 1.20
CA ASN A 194 14.02 -10.20 0.81
C ASN A 194 15.39 -10.00 0.13
N ILE A 195 16.45 -10.59 0.69
CA ILE A 195 17.79 -10.52 0.10
C ILE A 195 17.83 -11.24 -1.26
N LYS A 196 17.17 -12.39 -1.39
CA LYS A 196 17.06 -13.17 -2.64
C LYS A 196 16.41 -12.36 -3.76
N TYR A 197 15.31 -11.68 -3.49
CA TYR A 197 14.63 -10.84 -4.50
C TYR A 197 15.44 -9.61 -4.89
N GLN A 198 16.22 -9.06 -3.98
CA GLN A 198 17.09 -7.92 -4.28
C GLN A 198 18.37 -8.34 -5.00
N ARG A 199 18.80 -9.60 -4.87
CA ARG A 199 20.05 -10.13 -5.43
C ARG A 199 19.86 -11.48 -6.12
N PRO A 200 18.96 -11.59 -7.12
CA PRO A 200 18.61 -12.88 -7.71
C PRO A 200 19.83 -13.57 -8.34
N ARG A 201 20.70 -12.80 -9.00
CA ARG A 201 21.93 -13.32 -9.61
C ARG A 201 22.93 -13.91 -8.61
N ASP A 202 22.96 -13.39 -7.38
CA ASP A 202 23.83 -13.94 -6.34
C ASP A 202 23.31 -15.32 -5.90
N PHE A 203 21.99 -15.48 -5.74
CA PHE A 203 21.36 -16.77 -5.42
C PHE A 203 21.40 -17.75 -6.60
N GLU A 204 21.34 -17.28 -7.85
CA GLU A 204 21.46 -18.14 -9.03
C GLU A 204 22.88 -18.71 -9.17
N ARG A 205 23.90 -17.87 -8.95
CA ARG A 205 25.31 -18.19 -9.19
C ARG A 205 25.99 -18.90 -8.01
N ASP A 206 25.66 -18.54 -6.77
CA ASP A 206 26.35 -19.04 -5.59
C ASP A 206 25.58 -20.20 -4.95
N HIS A 207 26.20 -21.38 -4.93
CA HIS A 207 25.64 -22.57 -4.29
C HIS A 207 25.42 -22.39 -2.78
N GLY A 208 26.22 -21.55 -2.12
CA GLY A 208 26.06 -21.25 -0.70
C GLY A 208 24.75 -20.55 -0.38
N PHE A 209 24.35 -19.58 -1.21
CA PHE A 209 23.06 -18.89 -1.03
C PHE A 209 21.86 -19.81 -1.26
N LYS A 210 21.94 -20.75 -2.23
CA LYS A 210 20.89 -21.77 -2.43
C LYS A 210 20.73 -22.68 -1.22
N ILE A 211 21.84 -23.18 -0.67
CA ILE A 211 21.79 -24.02 0.55
C ILE A 211 21.17 -23.25 1.72
N ILE A 212 21.51 -21.97 1.89
CA ILE A 212 20.95 -21.16 2.98
C ILE A 212 19.43 -21.02 2.82
N ASP A 213 18.96 -20.67 1.62
CA ASP A 213 17.54 -20.54 1.30
C ASP A 213 16.77 -21.84 1.59
N GLU A 214 17.26 -22.98 1.10
CA GLU A 214 16.66 -24.30 1.33
C GLU A 214 16.66 -24.68 2.82
N ARG A 215 17.75 -24.43 3.54
CA ARG A 215 17.85 -24.76 4.97
C ARG A 215 16.92 -23.93 5.83
N VAL A 216 16.78 -22.64 5.54
CA VAL A 216 15.89 -21.76 6.31
C VAL A 216 14.42 -22.13 6.04
N LEU A 217 14.06 -22.47 4.79
CA LEU A 217 12.73 -22.97 4.48
C LEU A 217 12.41 -24.28 5.22
N LEU A 218 13.32 -25.25 5.20
CA LEU A 218 13.16 -26.51 5.94
C LEU A 218 13.04 -26.29 7.46
N GLU A 219 13.79 -25.35 8.01
CA GLU A 219 13.69 -25.01 9.43
C GLU A 219 12.35 -24.35 9.76
N LEU A 220 11.85 -23.45 8.92
CA LEU A 220 10.53 -22.84 9.08
C LEU A 220 9.43 -23.91 9.06
N GLU A 221 9.43 -24.81 8.07
CA GLU A 221 8.47 -25.92 7.99
C GLU A 221 8.55 -26.82 9.22
N ARG A 222 9.76 -27.14 9.69
CA ARG A 222 9.97 -27.93 10.90
C ARG A 222 9.40 -27.24 12.15
N ARG A 223 9.65 -25.94 12.33
CA ARG A 223 9.12 -25.18 13.47
C ARG A 223 7.60 -25.06 13.43
N PHE A 224 7.03 -24.90 12.24
CA PHE A 224 5.58 -24.88 12.07
C PHE A 224 4.94 -26.22 12.50
N GLU A 225 5.50 -27.35 12.07
CA GLU A 225 4.99 -28.67 12.48
C GLU A 225 5.18 -28.93 13.99
N ILE A 226 6.29 -28.49 14.59
CA ILE A 226 6.47 -28.55 16.05
C ILE A 226 5.39 -27.75 16.77
N PHE A 227 5.15 -26.50 16.36
CA PHE A 227 4.12 -25.65 16.96
C PHE A 227 2.72 -26.25 16.81
N LYS A 228 2.35 -26.69 15.60
CA LYS A 228 1.07 -27.34 15.32
C LYS A 228 0.87 -28.58 16.21
N ASN A 229 1.87 -29.44 16.31
CA ASN A 229 1.81 -30.63 17.15
C ASN A 229 1.76 -30.26 18.64
N TYR A 230 2.47 -29.22 19.06
CA TYR A 230 2.43 -28.73 20.44
C TYR A 230 1.03 -28.23 20.84
N ILE A 231 0.33 -27.53 19.96
CA ILE A 231 -1.06 -27.11 20.20
C ILE A 231 -2.02 -28.31 20.20
N LEU A 232 -1.87 -29.26 19.28
CA LEU A 232 -2.81 -30.39 19.14
C LEU A 232 -2.60 -31.53 20.15
N ASP A 233 -1.34 -31.85 20.42
CA ASP A 233 -0.86 -32.93 21.29
C ASP A 233 0.52 -32.57 21.89
N PRO A 234 0.58 -31.78 22.97
CA PRO A 234 1.84 -31.33 23.54
C PRO A 234 2.72 -32.47 24.06
N ALA A 235 2.14 -33.65 24.36
CA ALA A 235 2.89 -34.84 24.77
C ALA A 235 3.72 -35.43 23.62
N SER A 236 3.33 -35.23 22.35
CA SER A 236 4.15 -35.68 21.21
C SER A 236 5.44 -34.87 21.07
N VAL A 237 5.43 -33.60 21.52
CA VAL A 237 6.59 -32.71 21.50
C VAL A 237 7.43 -32.86 22.77
N TYR A 238 6.77 -33.05 23.92
CA TYR A 238 7.41 -33.23 25.23
C TYR A 238 7.03 -34.56 25.89
N PRO A 239 7.53 -35.72 25.40
CA PRO A 239 7.08 -37.05 25.86
C PRO A 239 7.48 -37.38 27.31
N ASN A 240 8.48 -36.70 27.86
CA ASN A 240 8.97 -36.92 29.22
C ASN A 240 8.28 -36.03 30.27
N VAL A 241 7.33 -35.18 29.85
CA VAL A 241 6.59 -34.29 30.75
C VAL A 241 5.32 -34.99 31.22
N THR A 242 5.17 -35.11 32.54
CA THR A 242 4.05 -35.83 33.17
C THR A 242 2.81 -34.98 33.39
N SER A 243 2.95 -33.65 33.44
CA SER A 243 1.85 -32.69 33.58
C SER A 243 2.19 -31.39 32.85
N PHE A 244 1.22 -30.83 32.12
CA PHE A 244 1.35 -29.55 31.44
C PHE A 244 0.73 -28.43 32.26
N GLU A 245 1.34 -27.26 32.19
CA GLU A 245 0.94 -26.08 32.93
C GLU A 245 -0.28 -25.40 32.30
N SER A 246 -1.06 -24.69 33.13
CA SER A 246 -2.15 -23.83 32.66
C SER A 246 -1.59 -22.60 31.92
N PRO A 247 -2.31 -22.04 30.94
CA PRO A 247 -1.95 -20.78 30.29
C PRO A 247 -1.68 -19.64 31.28
N GLU A 248 -2.30 -19.65 32.45
CA GLU A 248 -2.22 -18.58 33.46
C GLU A 248 -0.93 -18.54 34.30
N THR A 249 -0.07 -19.57 34.21
CA THR A 249 1.18 -19.62 35.01
C THR A 249 2.38 -19.07 34.22
N ASP A 250 3.50 -18.75 34.87
CA ASP A 250 4.72 -18.35 34.12
C ASP A 250 5.55 -19.55 33.62
N LYS A 251 5.10 -20.78 33.90
CA LYS A 251 5.86 -22.01 33.66
C LYS A 251 5.51 -22.65 32.33
N TYR A 252 6.48 -23.40 31.80
CA TYR A 252 6.39 -24.16 30.55
C TYR A 252 6.83 -25.61 30.78
N PRO A 253 6.34 -26.57 29.99
CA PRO A 253 5.43 -26.42 28.85
C PRO A 253 3.95 -26.34 29.25
N LYS A 254 3.17 -25.65 28.41
CA LYS A 254 1.75 -25.33 28.63
C LYS A 254 0.82 -26.20 27.81
N ARG A 255 -0.46 -26.18 28.18
CA ARG A 255 -1.56 -26.76 27.41
C ARG A 255 -2.62 -25.70 27.12
N TYR A 256 -3.04 -25.61 25.86
CA TYR A 256 -3.98 -24.60 25.36
C TYR A 256 -5.27 -25.27 24.87
N ASP A 257 -6.27 -25.43 25.73
CA ASP A 257 -7.43 -26.27 25.41
C ASP A 257 -8.38 -25.59 24.39
N LEU A 258 -8.54 -24.26 24.45
CA LEU A 258 -9.35 -23.51 23.47
C LEU A 258 -8.66 -23.51 22.11
N LEU A 259 -7.38 -23.14 22.07
CA LEU A 259 -6.60 -23.13 20.82
C LEU A 259 -6.54 -24.53 20.20
N ARG A 260 -6.35 -25.58 21.00
CA ARG A 260 -6.38 -26.96 20.54
C ARG A 260 -7.71 -27.31 19.87
N THR A 261 -8.82 -26.96 20.50
CA THR A 261 -10.17 -27.25 19.97
C THR A 261 -10.42 -26.52 18.66
N PHE A 262 -9.98 -25.27 18.56
CA PHE A 262 -10.08 -24.47 17.35
C PHE A 262 -9.20 -25.05 16.23
N PHE A 263 -7.91 -25.29 16.51
CA PHE A 263 -6.97 -25.89 15.54
C PHE A 263 -7.44 -27.25 15.06
N ALA A 264 -7.94 -28.13 15.93
CA ALA A 264 -8.43 -29.45 15.52
C ALA A 264 -9.57 -29.38 14.49
N LYS A 265 -10.40 -28.32 14.54
CA LYS A 265 -11.50 -28.09 13.59
C LYS A 265 -11.04 -27.41 12.30
N LYS A 266 -10.11 -26.45 12.41
CA LYS A 266 -9.76 -25.52 11.33
C LYS A 266 -8.46 -25.86 10.61
N ILE A 267 -7.56 -26.68 11.19
CA ILE A 267 -6.23 -26.91 10.60
C ILE A 267 -6.27 -27.62 9.25
N ASN A 268 -7.38 -28.25 8.84
CA ASN A 268 -7.53 -28.85 7.51
C ASN A 268 -8.26 -27.94 6.50
N ASP A 269 -8.76 -26.79 6.96
CA ASP A 269 -9.35 -25.75 6.13
C ASP A 269 -8.23 -24.97 5.42
N ALA A 270 -8.25 -24.96 4.09
CA ALA A 270 -7.22 -24.31 3.28
C ALA A 270 -7.22 -22.79 3.46
N GLU A 271 -8.40 -22.19 3.66
CA GLU A 271 -8.56 -20.75 3.86
C GLU A 271 -7.92 -20.35 5.20
N PHE A 272 -8.25 -21.09 6.26
CA PHE A 272 -7.66 -20.88 7.58
C PHE A 272 -6.14 -20.99 7.55
N ARG A 273 -5.58 -21.99 6.85
CA ARG A 273 -4.12 -22.14 6.73
C ARG A 273 -3.47 -20.90 6.11
N THR A 274 -4.05 -20.38 5.03
CA THR A 274 -3.54 -19.19 4.34
C THR A 274 -3.61 -17.96 5.25
N GLN A 275 -4.74 -17.77 5.95
CA GLN A 275 -4.92 -16.68 6.91
C GLN A 275 -3.96 -16.81 8.09
N PHE A 276 -3.74 -18.01 8.61
CA PHE A 276 -2.85 -18.27 9.74
C PHE A 276 -1.38 -18.04 9.39
N VAL A 277 -0.92 -18.50 8.22
CA VAL A 277 0.44 -18.23 7.72
C VAL A 277 0.66 -16.73 7.51
N THR A 278 -0.35 -16.05 6.96
CA THR A 278 -0.31 -14.59 6.79
C THR A 278 -0.22 -13.92 8.15
N PHE A 279 -1.03 -14.32 9.12
CA PHE A 279 -0.99 -13.80 10.48
C PHE A 279 0.37 -13.98 11.12
N ILE A 280 0.99 -15.17 11.07
CA ILE A 280 2.32 -15.39 11.66
C ILE A 280 3.38 -14.49 10.99
N SER A 281 3.30 -14.34 9.66
CA SER A 281 4.22 -13.47 8.92
C SER A 281 4.06 -12.00 9.33
N GLU A 282 2.83 -11.52 9.45
CA GLU A 282 2.54 -10.16 9.91
C GLU A 282 2.84 -9.98 11.40
N HIS A 283 2.66 -11.01 12.22
CA HIS A 283 3.02 -10.99 13.64
C HIS A 283 4.52 -10.86 13.81
N ALA A 284 5.32 -11.62 13.07
CA ALA A 284 6.78 -11.48 13.07
C ALA A 284 7.22 -10.05 12.72
N LEU A 285 6.52 -9.40 11.79
CA LEU A 285 6.86 -8.07 11.29
C LEU A 285 6.34 -6.92 12.19
N PHE A 286 5.09 -6.99 12.64
CA PHE A 286 4.38 -5.87 13.26
C PHE A 286 4.17 -6.01 14.76
N TYR A 287 4.35 -7.19 15.37
CA TYR A 287 4.26 -7.33 16.83
C TYR A 287 5.17 -6.36 17.60
N PRO A 288 6.43 -6.10 17.17
CA PRO A 288 7.27 -5.12 17.83
C PRO A 288 6.68 -3.70 17.85
N VAL A 289 5.78 -3.35 16.93
CA VAL A 289 5.19 -2.02 16.79
C VAL A 289 3.67 -2.04 16.99
N LYS A 290 3.14 -3.07 17.63
CA LYS A 290 1.69 -3.25 17.84
C LYS A 290 1.07 -2.16 18.72
N ASP A 291 1.89 -1.59 19.61
CA ASP A 291 1.55 -0.59 20.60
C ASP A 291 1.62 0.85 20.06
N LEU A 292 2.12 1.04 18.84
CA LEU A 292 2.23 2.35 18.19
C LEU A 292 0.99 2.68 17.38
N GLU A 293 0.60 3.95 17.40
CA GLU A 293 -0.37 4.50 16.47
C GLU A 293 0.35 5.07 15.25
N PHE A 294 -0.16 4.73 14.06
CA PHE A 294 0.39 5.19 12.79
C PHE A 294 -0.56 6.16 12.13
N ARG A 295 -0.03 7.32 11.73
CA ARG A 295 -0.76 8.33 10.98
C ARG A 295 -0.02 8.63 9.68
N SER A 296 -0.73 9.04 8.63
CA SER A 296 -0.14 9.31 7.32
C SER A 296 -0.44 10.68 6.78
N ILE A 297 0.56 11.26 6.13
CA ILE A 297 0.42 12.39 5.23
C ILE A 297 0.84 11.95 3.84
N CYS A 298 -0.07 12.06 2.86
CA CYS A 298 0.21 11.79 1.47
C CYS A 298 0.37 13.11 0.72
N LEU A 299 1.59 13.46 0.32
CA LEU A 299 1.91 14.66 -0.45
C LEU A 299 1.89 14.33 -1.93
N SER A 300 1.04 14.99 -2.73
CA SER A 300 1.01 14.81 -4.19
C SER A 300 1.01 13.33 -4.63
N GLY A 301 0.40 12.49 -3.79
CA GLY A 301 0.50 11.05 -3.85
C GLY A 301 -0.84 10.47 -4.26
N SER A 302 -0.81 9.69 -5.34
CA SER A 302 -1.97 8.92 -5.78
C SER A 302 -2.04 7.57 -5.12
N ILE A 303 -3.17 7.33 -4.45
CA ILE A 303 -3.53 6.00 -3.96
C ILE A 303 -3.98 5.10 -5.13
N PHE A 304 -4.21 5.68 -6.31
CA PHE A 304 -4.91 5.08 -7.45
C PHE A 304 -4.10 5.03 -8.76
N GLY A 305 -2.94 5.67 -8.83
CA GLY A 305 -2.12 5.81 -10.04
C GLY A 305 -2.33 7.12 -10.82
N SER A 306 -1.71 7.24 -12.01
CA SER A 306 -1.76 8.44 -12.86
C SER A 306 -1.93 8.10 -14.36
N PRO A 307 -2.65 8.91 -15.17
CA PRO A 307 -2.72 8.72 -16.62
C PRO A 307 -1.36 8.90 -17.29
N GLN A 308 -0.46 9.72 -16.73
CA GLN A 308 0.90 9.85 -17.28
C GLN A 308 1.73 8.60 -17.05
N ALA A 309 1.49 7.86 -15.96
CA ALA A 309 2.10 6.55 -15.80
C ALA A 309 1.62 5.61 -16.91
N ASN A 310 0.35 5.70 -17.33
CA ASN A 310 -0.18 4.93 -18.47
C ASN A 310 0.50 5.36 -19.79
N ILE A 311 0.54 6.66 -20.10
CA ILE A 311 1.18 7.21 -21.31
C ILE A 311 2.68 6.88 -21.35
N GLY A 312 3.39 7.11 -20.24
CA GLY A 312 4.82 6.82 -20.11
C GLY A 312 5.12 5.34 -20.29
N TYR A 313 4.31 4.47 -19.69
CA TYR A 313 4.43 3.03 -19.87
C TYR A 313 4.14 2.57 -21.31
N ASP A 314 3.11 3.12 -21.95
CA ASP A 314 2.76 2.81 -23.34
C ASP A 314 3.89 3.24 -24.29
N LEU A 315 4.49 4.41 -24.06
CA LEU A 315 5.66 4.89 -24.78
C LEU A 315 6.86 3.94 -24.60
N LEU A 316 7.17 3.52 -23.37
CA LEU A 316 8.21 2.53 -23.09
C LEU A 316 7.90 1.15 -23.66
N THR A 317 6.63 0.84 -23.87
CA THR A 317 6.19 -0.42 -24.49
C THR A 317 6.33 -0.40 -25.99
N ASN A 318 5.99 0.71 -26.62
CA ASN A 318 6.10 0.90 -28.07
C ASN A 318 7.57 1.08 -28.52
N TYR A 319 8.42 1.66 -27.67
CA TYR A 319 9.84 1.89 -27.98
C TYR A 319 10.75 1.07 -27.07
N LYS A 320 10.84 -0.25 -27.34
CA LYS A 320 11.58 -1.23 -26.51
C LYS A 320 13.03 -0.85 -26.19
N PHE A 321 13.73 -0.11 -27.05
CA PHE A 321 15.10 0.33 -26.80
C PHE A 321 15.21 1.31 -25.62
N MET A 322 14.15 2.07 -25.32
CA MET A 322 14.10 2.99 -24.18
C MET A 322 13.99 2.27 -22.83
N ARG A 323 13.49 1.02 -22.82
CA ARG A 323 13.36 0.21 -21.58
C ARG A 323 14.70 -0.04 -20.90
N GLY A 324 15.77 -0.23 -21.67
CA GLY A 324 17.12 -0.43 -21.11
C GLY A 324 17.74 0.84 -20.50
N VAL A 325 17.17 2.01 -20.82
CA VAL A 325 17.65 3.32 -20.35
C VAL A 325 16.85 3.80 -19.13
N VAL A 326 15.57 3.41 -19.05
CA VAL A 326 14.69 3.74 -17.92
C VAL A 326 14.79 2.66 -16.85
N LYS A 327 15.57 2.94 -15.80
CA LYS A 327 15.56 2.14 -14.58
C LYS A 327 14.15 2.18 -13.97
N GLY A 328 13.68 1.08 -13.38
CA GLY A 328 12.39 1.02 -12.66
C GLY A 328 11.13 0.99 -13.55
N TYR A 329 11.23 0.55 -14.80
CA TYR A 329 10.08 0.37 -15.70
C TYR A 329 8.88 -0.37 -15.06
N GLU A 330 9.13 -1.48 -14.37
CA GLU A 330 8.07 -2.26 -13.69
C GLU A 330 7.44 -1.49 -12.53
N GLN A 331 8.12 -0.49 -11.95
CA GLN A 331 7.54 0.34 -10.88
C GLN A 331 6.60 1.41 -11.44
N ILE A 332 6.86 1.91 -12.65
CA ILE A 332 5.94 2.79 -13.38
C ILE A 332 4.65 2.05 -13.74
N LYS A 333 4.76 0.76 -14.09
CA LYS A 333 3.61 -0.11 -14.39
C LYS A 333 2.60 -0.15 -13.24
N ASP A 334 3.10 -0.09 -12.01
CA ASP A 334 2.29 -0.25 -10.80
C ASP A 334 1.59 1.02 -10.37
N THR A 335 2.14 2.18 -10.74
CA THR A 335 1.53 3.50 -10.54
C THR A 335 0.61 3.92 -11.68
N ARG A 336 0.30 3.00 -12.61
CA ARG A 336 -0.72 3.18 -13.65
C ARG A 336 -2.11 3.16 -13.05
N LEU A 337 -2.99 3.99 -13.57
CA LEU A 337 -4.41 3.85 -13.27
C LEU A 337 -4.96 2.54 -13.87
N GLY A 338 -5.87 1.94 -13.11
CA GLY A 338 -6.41 0.62 -13.34
C GLY A 338 -5.36 -0.51 -13.26
N SER A 339 -4.16 -0.28 -12.69
CA SER A 339 -3.20 -1.36 -12.46
C SER A 339 -3.75 -2.42 -11.49
N VAL A 340 -3.10 -3.58 -11.40
CA VAL A 340 -3.50 -4.61 -10.42
C VAL A 340 -3.39 -4.06 -8.99
N HIS A 341 -2.39 -3.23 -8.68
CA HIS A 341 -2.27 -2.56 -7.37
C HIS A 341 -3.39 -1.60 -7.11
N HIS A 342 -3.74 -0.82 -8.14
CA HIS A 342 -4.81 0.12 -8.04
C HIS A 342 -6.09 -0.60 -7.61
N ILE A 343 -6.49 -1.60 -8.39
CA ILE A 343 -7.68 -2.40 -8.15
C ILE A 343 -7.66 -3.02 -6.76
N GLN A 344 -6.55 -3.68 -6.40
CA GLN A 344 -6.44 -4.31 -5.09
C GLN A 344 -6.50 -3.30 -3.93
N ALA A 345 -5.99 -2.08 -4.11
CA ALA A 345 -6.07 -1.04 -3.09
C ALA A 345 -7.53 -0.60 -2.86
N ILE A 346 -8.30 -0.42 -3.92
CA ILE A 346 -9.74 -0.13 -3.83
C ILE A 346 -10.46 -1.29 -3.15
N GLU A 347 -10.25 -2.52 -3.63
CA GLU A 347 -10.91 -3.71 -3.07
C GLU A 347 -10.60 -3.92 -1.59
N ARG A 348 -9.36 -3.62 -1.16
CA ARG A 348 -9.00 -3.62 0.26
C ARG A 348 -9.74 -2.56 1.05
N LEU A 349 -9.86 -1.33 0.55
CA LEU A 349 -10.61 -0.28 1.26
C LEU A 349 -12.09 -0.64 1.38
N VAL A 350 -12.68 -1.21 0.33
CA VAL A 350 -14.07 -1.70 0.33
C VAL A 350 -14.30 -2.78 1.37
N SER A 351 -13.31 -3.63 1.68
CA SER A 351 -13.48 -4.68 2.70
C SER A 351 -13.59 -4.15 4.13
N PHE A 352 -13.26 -2.87 4.37
CA PHE A 352 -13.42 -2.20 5.66
C PHE A 352 -14.74 -1.42 5.78
N GLU A 353 -15.55 -1.33 4.73
CA GLU A 353 -16.78 -0.52 4.71
C GLU A 353 -17.76 -0.89 5.83
N ASP A 354 -17.96 -2.19 6.07
CA ASP A 354 -18.90 -2.69 7.08
C ASP A 354 -18.29 -2.71 8.50
N THR A 355 -17.12 -2.09 8.69
CA THR A 355 -16.41 -2.07 9.96
C THR A 355 -16.43 -0.67 10.57
N THR A 356 -16.59 -0.57 11.89
CA THR A 356 -16.51 0.72 12.60
C THR A 356 -15.14 1.37 12.50
N ASP A 357 -14.12 0.61 12.10
CA ASP A 357 -12.71 0.97 12.15
C ASP A 357 -12.15 1.10 10.72
N TYR A 358 -12.74 2.01 9.93
CA TYR A 358 -12.25 2.28 8.58
C TYR A 358 -10.81 2.83 8.62
N PRO A 359 -9.90 2.32 7.77
CA PRO A 359 -8.46 2.55 7.95
C PRO A 359 -8.02 3.99 7.66
N LEU A 360 -8.83 4.78 6.96
CA LEU A 360 -8.50 6.15 6.56
C LEU A 360 -9.56 7.13 7.07
N ASN A 361 -9.19 8.01 8.00
CA ASN A 361 -10.07 9.07 8.51
C ASN A 361 -9.27 10.35 8.79
N SER A 362 -9.95 11.44 9.13
CA SER A 362 -9.33 12.75 9.39
C SER A 362 -8.37 12.78 10.58
N GLN A 363 -8.42 11.79 11.48
CA GLN A 363 -7.54 11.70 12.64
C GLN A 363 -6.25 10.90 12.36
N ASN A 364 -6.25 10.07 11.30
CA ASN A 364 -5.10 9.21 10.99
C ASN A 364 -4.52 9.39 9.59
N SER A 365 -5.19 10.15 8.72
CA SER A 365 -4.77 10.37 7.34
C SER A 365 -4.95 11.84 6.95
N LEU A 366 -4.06 12.34 6.11
CA LEU A 366 -4.14 13.66 5.51
C LEU A 366 -3.59 13.61 4.08
N PHE A 367 -4.39 14.04 3.11
CA PHE A 367 -3.98 14.08 1.71
C PHE A 367 -3.80 15.53 1.29
N LEU A 368 -2.56 15.94 1.01
CA LEU A 368 -2.28 17.28 0.50
C LEU A 368 -2.02 17.20 -1.00
N VAL A 369 -2.91 17.82 -1.77
CA VAL A 369 -2.95 17.64 -3.23
C VAL A 369 -2.67 18.95 -3.93
N GLY A 370 -1.74 18.93 -4.88
CA GLY A 370 -1.36 20.11 -5.66
C GLY A 370 -2.30 20.30 -6.84
N VAL A 371 -3.00 21.42 -6.87
CA VAL A 371 -3.98 21.78 -7.88
C VAL A 371 -3.38 22.77 -8.87
N ASN A 372 -3.30 22.40 -10.16
CA ASN A 372 -2.23 22.89 -11.02
C ASN A 372 -2.65 23.49 -12.36
N GLY A 373 -3.74 24.23 -12.42
CA GLY A 373 -4.19 24.92 -13.64
C GLY A 373 -4.25 24.01 -14.88
N GLU A 374 -4.46 24.59 -16.07
CA GLU A 374 -4.80 23.82 -17.27
C GLU A 374 -3.73 22.84 -17.80
N GLN A 375 -2.44 23.08 -17.51
CA GLN A 375 -1.33 22.29 -18.08
C GLN A 375 -0.68 21.30 -17.10
N GLY A 376 -1.08 21.27 -15.83
CA GLY A 376 -0.34 20.52 -14.81
C GLY A 376 1.11 21.01 -14.66
N ASP A 377 1.99 20.23 -14.02
CA ASP A 377 3.40 20.60 -13.82
C ASP A 377 4.34 20.13 -14.96
N ASN A 378 3.79 19.78 -16.13
CA ASN A 378 4.48 19.15 -17.27
C ASN A 378 5.12 17.77 -16.98
N LEU A 379 4.99 17.23 -15.76
CA LEU A 379 5.39 15.87 -15.40
C LEU A 379 4.18 14.96 -15.24
N VAL A 380 3.03 15.53 -14.86
CA VAL A 380 1.76 14.83 -14.67
C VAL A 380 0.63 15.74 -15.22
N PRO A 381 -0.05 15.40 -16.33
CA PRO A 381 -1.32 16.02 -16.69
C PRO A 381 -2.33 15.72 -15.58
N GLN A 382 -3.19 16.68 -15.26
CA GLN A 382 -4.06 16.60 -14.09
C GLN A 382 -5.44 16.01 -14.43
N PRO A 383 -5.63 14.71 -14.15
CA PRO A 383 -6.94 14.24 -13.71
C PRO A 383 -6.91 13.36 -12.45
N CYS A 384 -5.74 13.27 -11.79
CA CYS A 384 -5.52 12.41 -10.63
C CYS A 384 -5.10 13.22 -9.39
N ALA A 385 -5.69 14.39 -9.16
CA ALA A 385 -5.66 15.01 -7.83
C ALA A 385 -6.74 14.32 -6.99
N HIS A 386 -6.32 13.42 -6.09
CA HIS A 386 -7.16 12.45 -5.38
C HIS A 386 -8.41 13.08 -4.79
N LEU A 387 -9.53 12.49 -5.20
CA LEU A 387 -10.88 12.97 -5.00
C LEU A 387 -11.30 12.68 -3.55
N SER A 388 -12.00 13.64 -2.93
CA SER A 388 -12.44 13.59 -1.54
C SER A 388 -13.48 12.50 -1.28
N GLY A 389 -14.14 11.99 -2.32
CA GLY A 389 -15.14 10.93 -2.24
C GLY A 389 -14.83 9.72 -3.11
N HIS A 390 -15.31 8.54 -2.69
CA HIS A 390 -15.21 7.31 -3.46
C HIS A 390 -16.53 6.54 -3.44
N GLN A 391 -16.97 6.10 -4.62
CA GLN A 391 -18.06 5.15 -4.77
C GLN A 391 -17.50 3.84 -5.27
N TYR A 392 -17.95 2.75 -4.69
CA TYR A 392 -17.72 1.42 -5.22
C TYR A 392 -19.06 0.78 -5.59
N ALA A 393 -19.06 0.14 -6.74
CA ALA A 393 -20.18 -0.57 -7.30
C ALA A 393 -19.69 -1.89 -7.88
N SER A 394 -20.47 -2.95 -7.74
CA SER A 394 -20.20 -4.21 -8.41
C SER A 394 -21.43 -4.79 -9.08
N ILE A 395 -21.21 -5.42 -10.24
CA ILE A 395 -22.22 -6.00 -11.11
C ILE A 395 -21.78 -7.42 -11.46
N ASP A 396 -22.60 -8.41 -11.10
CA ASP A 396 -22.41 -9.80 -11.53
C ASP A 396 -23.27 -10.13 -12.75
N VAL A 397 -22.66 -10.19 -13.94
CA VAL A 397 -23.36 -10.50 -15.21
C VAL A 397 -23.93 -11.92 -15.26
N ALA A 398 -23.53 -12.82 -14.35
CA ALA A 398 -24.12 -14.16 -14.24
C ALA A 398 -25.60 -14.11 -13.81
N GLU A 399 -25.97 -13.09 -13.04
CA GLU A 399 -27.34 -12.81 -12.57
C GLU A 399 -28.23 -12.23 -13.69
N PHE A 400 -27.62 -11.73 -14.78
CA PHE A 400 -28.30 -11.04 -15.87
C PHE A 400 -28.73 -11.95 -17.02
N ARG A 401 -28.25 -13.20 -17.07
CA ARG A 401 -28.58 -14.13 -18.16
C ARG A 401 -30.09 -14.37 -18.23
N GLY A 402 -30.80 -13.60 -19.06
CA GLY A 402 -32.23 -13.71 -19.31
C GLY A 402 -33.11 -12.52 -18.88
N ASN A 403 -32.54 -11.48 -18.26
CA ASN A 403 -33.30 -10.30 -17.80
C ASN A 403 -32.98 -9.05 -18.61
N ALA A 404 -34.01 -8.39 -19.16
CA ALA A 404 -33.93 -7.15 -19.94
C ALA A 404 -34.04 -5.87 -19.08
N GLN A 405 -34.05 -6.00 -17.76
CA GLN A 405 -34.22 -4.89 -16.82
C GLN A 405 -32.85 -4.29 -16.46
N PRO A 406 -32.74 -2.95 -16.32
CA PRO A 406 -31.54 -2.30 -15.79
C PRO A 406 -31.27 -2.80 -14.38
N VAL A 407 -30.01 -3.15 -14.08
CA VAL A 407 -29.66 -3.67 -12.75
C VAL A 407 -29.38 -2.53 -11.80
N LEU A 408 -30.08 -2.60 -10.67
CA LEU A 408 -29.84 -1.74 -9.54
C LEU A 408 -28.47 -2.08 -8.94
N ILE A 409 -27.52 -1.20 -9.19
CA ILE A 409 -26.16 -1.29 -8.70
C ILE A 409 -26.19 -1.25 -7.17
N ARG A 410 -25.53 -2.19 -6.48
CA ARG A 410 -25.21 -2.02 -5.06
C ARG A 410 -24.13 -0.95 -4.95
N LYS A 411 -24.57 0.30 -4.82
CA LYS A 411 -23.71 1.46 -4.57
C LYS A 411 -23.28 1.42 -3.10
N LYS A 412 -21.97 1.51 -2.89
CA LYS A 412 -21.33 1.58 -1.58
C LYS A 412 -20.50 2.87 -1.56
N SER A 413 -20.95 3.85 -0.78
CA SER A 413 -20.19 5.09 -0.57
C SER A 413 -19.15 4.83 0.51
N LEU A 414 -17.87 4.94 0.16
CA LEU A 414 -16.80 4.85 1.15
C LEU A 414 -16.72 6.18 1.92
N PRO A 415 -16.20 6.17 3.17
CA PRO A 415 -15.96 7.40 3.91
C PRO A 415 -15.15 8.41 3.10
N ASP A 416 -15.54 9.68 3.17
CA ASP A 416 -14.81 10.78 2.54
C ASP A 416 -13.38 10.81 3.07
N LEU A 417 -12.42 10.94 2.15
CA LEU A 417 -11.02 11.07 2.51
C LEU A 417 -10.71 12.54 2.88
N PRO A 418 -9.88 12.77 3.91
CA PRO A 418 -9.45 14.11 4.32
C PRO A 418 -8.45 14.68 3.29
N VAL A 419 -8.98 15.28 2.24
CA VAL A 419 -8.21 15.83 1.11
C VAL A 419 -8.22 17.36 1.17
N VAL A 420 -7.02 17.94 1.23
CA VAL A 420 -6.79 19.38 1.13
C VAL A 420 -6.24 19.72 -0.25
N PRO A 421 -7.03 20.37 -1.11
CA PRO A 421 -6.55 20.91 -2.38
C PRO A 421 -5.80 22.23 -2.15
N LEU A 422 -4.55 22.30 -2.63
CA LEU A 422 -3.68 23.47 -2.49
C LEU A 422 -3.29 24.02 -3.87
N ASP A 423 -3.26 25.35 -4.04
CA ASP A 423 -2.78 26.01 -5.27
C ASP A 423 -1.24 25.97 -5.36
N VAL A 424 -0.69 24.77 -5.54
CA VAL A 424 0.75 24.49 -5.61
C VAL A 424 1.05 23.39 -6.63
N ARG A 425 2.29 23.33 -7.11
CA ARG A 425 2.79 22.31 -8.05
C ARG A 425 3.06 20.96 -7.37
N HIS A 426 3.33 19.89 -8.12
CA HIS A 426 3.84 18.66 -7.50
C HIS A 426 5.32 18.85 -7.14
N PHE A 427 6.10 19.40 -8.08
CA PHE A 427 7.47 19.87 -7.87
C PHE A 427 7.60 21.37 -8.14
N PRO A 428 8.62 22.04 -7.56
CA PRO A 428 8.80 23.47 -7.75
C PRO A 428 9.11 23.79 -9.22
N VAL A 429 8.47 24.83 -9.75
CA VAL A 429 8.66 25.29 -11.14
C VAL A 429 9.06 26.76 -11.12
N LYS A 430 10.16 27.09 -11.80
CA LYS A 430 10.50 28.49 -12.05
C LYS A 430 9.59 29.08 -13.12
N THR A 431 8.94 30.20 -12.81
CA THR A 431 8.13 30.93 -13.78
C THR A 431 9.00 31.80 -14.71
N PHE A 432 8.44 32.23 -15.84
CA PHE A 432 9.07 33.17 -16.78
C PHE A 432 10.51 32.81 -17.20
N PHE A 433 10.71 31.59 -17.72
CA PHE A 433 12.03 31.11 -18.18
C PHE A 433 13.15 31.21 -17.12
N GLY A 434 12.82 31.14 -15.83
CA GLY A 434 13.80 31.15 -14.75
C GLY A 434 13.99 32.50 -14.05
N LEU A 435 13.31 33.55 -14.50
CA LEU A 435 13.42 34.93 -13.98
C LEU A 435 12.31 35.30 -13.00
N GLY A 436 11.22 34.52 -12.95
CA GLY A 436 10.12 34.75 -12.04
C GLY A 436 10.20 33.98 -10.72
N PRO A 437 9.23 34.20 -9.81
CA PRO A 437 9.14 33.44 -8.57
C PRO A 437 9.00 31.93 -8.85
N THR A 438 9.53 31.12 -7.94
CA THR A 438 9.36 29.67 -8.00
C THR A 438 8.00 29.34 -7.42
N ILE A 439 7.13 28.71 -8.21
CA ILE A 439 5.87 28.18 -7.67
C ILE A 439 6.24 26.96 -6.80
N PRO A 440 5.81 26.92 -5.52
CA PRO A 440 6.12 25.83 -4.62
C PRO A 440 5.56 24.49 -5.10
N GLY A 441 6.19 23.40 -4.68
CA GLY A 441 5.69 22.04 -4.91
C GLY A 441 5.16 21.45 -3.61
N THR A 442 3.92 20.95 -3.57
CA THR A 442 3.31 20.19 -2.44
C THR A 442 4.27 19.30 -1.67
N ALA A 443 5.12 18.54 -2.36
CA ALA A 443 6.08 17.63 -1.74
C ALA A 443 7.36 18.32 -1.30
N TYR A 444 7.78 19.38 -2.01
CA TYR A 444 9.04 20.09 -1.82
C TYR A 444 8.83 21.32 -0.90
N VAL A 445 8.85 21.06 0.40
CA VAL A 445 8.55 22.04 1.45
C VAL A 445 9.83 22.72 1.91
N ASP A 446 10.09 23.93 1.40
CA ASP A 446 11.37 24.64 1.63
C ASP A 446 11.36 25.66 2.77
N THR A 447 10.17 26.11 3.20
CA THR A 447 10.01 27.20 4.19
C THR A 447 8.79 26.99 5.07
N GLU A 448 8.75 27.63 6.24
CA GLU A 448 7.58 27.63 7.13
C GLU A 448 6.32 28.25 6.50
N HIS A 449 6.49 29.15 5.52
CA HIS A 449 5.39 29.79 4.79
C HIS A 449 4.91 28.98 3.58
N HIS A 450 5.44 27.77 3.36
CA HIS A 450 4.99 26.90 2.30
C HIS A 450 3.52 26.48 2.53
N PRO A 451 2.63 26.51 1.52
CA PRO A 451 1.19 26.26 1.72
C PRO A 451 0.85 24.92 2.37
N SER A 452 1.61 23.86 2.10
CA SER A 452 1.42 22.55 2.75
C SER A 452 1.86 22.50 4.22
N PHE A 453 2.78 23.37 4.66
CA PHE A 453 3.44 23.22 5.96
C PHE A 453 2.52 23.45 7.17
N PRO A 454 1.62 24.45 7.18
CA PRO A 454 0.64 24.61 8.27
C PRO A 454 -0.18 23.33 8.52
N TYR A 455 -0.67 22.69 7.46
CA TYR A 455 -1.39 21.42 7.53
C TYR A 455 -0.51 20.27 8.07
N ILE A 456 0.71 20.13 7.55
CA ILE A 456 1.67 19.11 8.04
C ILE A 456 1.95 19.30 9.53
N LYS A 457 2.21 20.54 9.95
CA LYS A 457 2.51 20.91 11.33
C LYS A 457 1.34 20.59 12.26
N ALA A 458 0.14 21.07 11.93
CA ALA A 458 -1.07 20.82 12.70
C ALA A 458 -1.34 19.31 12.84
N PHE A 459 -1.19 18.55 11.76
CA PHE A 459 -1.39 17.10 11.77
C PHE A 459 -0.38 16.36 12.64
N ILE A 460 0.92 16.70 12.56
CA ILE A 460 1.95 16.13 13.44
C ILE A 460 1.61 16.42 14.91
N GLN A 461 1.12 17.62 15.19
CA GLN A 461 0.72 18.08 16.53
C GLN A 461 -0.66 17.58 16.99
N GLN A 462 -1.39 16.86 16.13
CA GLN A 462 -2.76 16.39 16.37
C GLN A 462 -3.79 17.52 16.56
N ASP A 463 -3.52 18.70 16.02
CA ASP A 463 -4.44 19.85 16.04
C ASP A 463 -5.43 19.76 14.87
N PHE A 464 -6.36 18.80 14.97
CA PHE A 464 -7.36 18.55 13.92
C PHE A 464 -8.36 19.70 13.78
N ASP A 465 -8.63 20.43 14.87
CA ASP A 465 -9.49 21.62 14.83
C ASP A 465 -8.87 22.72 13.97
N ALA A 466 -7.55 22.94 14.08
CA ALA A 466 -6.85 23.88 13.20
C ALA A 466 -6.89 23.43 11.73
N ILE A 467 -6.80 22.13 11.45
CA ILE A 467 -6.93 21.62 10.07
C ILE A 467 -8.30 21.94 9.51
N SER A 468 -9.37 21.62 10.24
CA SER A 468 -10.75 21.91 9.79
C SER A 468 -10.99 23.40 9.59
N GLN A 469 -10.47 24.26 10.47
CA GLN A 469 -10.57 25.71 10.29
C GLN A 469 -9.82 26.20 9.03
N MET A 470 -8.65 25.64 8.75
CA MET A 470 -7.89 25.97 7.55
C MET A 470 -8.64 25.51 6.29
N GLU A 471 -9.20 24.30 6.27
CA GLU A 471 -10.01 23.76 5.16
C GLU A 471 -11.26 24.62 4.89
N GLU A 472 -11.98 25.06 5.94
CA GLU A 472 -13.13 25.96 5.78
C GLU A 472 -12.74 27.34 5.21
N SER A 473 -11.53 27.81 5.53
CA SER A 473 -11.02 29.09 5.05
C SER A 473 -10.48 29.02 3.61
N ASP A 474 -9.90 27.89 3.23
CA ASP A 474 -9.41 27.60 1.90
C ASP A 474 -10.61 27.19 1.01
N LYS A 475 -11.26 28.18 0.38
CA LYS A 475 -12.44 28.03 -0.52
C LYS A 475 -12.15 27.26 -1.83
N VAL A 476 -11.18 26.36 -1.82
CA VAL A 476 -10.67 25.65 -2.98
C VAL A 476 -11.38 24.31 -3.08
N VAL A 477 -12.18 24.11 -4.12
CA VAL A 477 -12.86 22.83 -4.36
C VAL A 477 -12.56 22.32 -5.76
N LEU A 478 -12.33 21.00 -5.87
CA LEU A 478 -12.05 20.29 -7.11
C LEU A 478 -13.32 20.07 -7.94
N ARG A 479 -13.28 20.41 -9.24
CA ARG A 479 -14.38 20.19 -10.20
C ARG A 479 -14.34 18.86 -10.95
N GLN A 480 -13.25 18.10 -10.80
CA GLN A 480 -13.00 16.88 -11.55
C GLN A 480 -13.71 15.68 -10.93
N PHE A 481 -14.07 14.71 -11.76
CA PHE A 481 -14.54 13.40 -11.34
C PHE A 481 -13.81 12.32 -12.13
N MET A 482 -13.74 11.11 -11.60
CA MET A 482 -13.22 9.96 -12.33
C MET A 482 -14.19 8.79 -12.26
N VAL A 483 -14.38 8.10 -13.39
CA VAL A 483 -15.14 6.85 -13.45
C VAL A 483 -14.21 5.75 -13.93
N GLU A 484 -14.04 4.71 -13.14
CA GLU A 484 -13.31 3.51 -13.53
C GLU A 484 -14.24 2.31 -13.62
N ILE A 485 -14.26 1.67 -14.79
CA ILE A 485 -15.04 0.48 -15.05
C ILE A 485 -14.06 -0.68 -15.25
N GLN A 486 -13.88 -1.48 -14.20
CA GLN A 486 -13.12 -2.71 -14.26
C GLN A 486 -14.03 -3.85 -14.70
N ILE A 487 -13.59 -4.60 -15.69
CA ILE A 487 -14.32 -5.80 -16.13
C ILE A 487 -13.60 -7.03 -15.58
N GLY A 488 -14.09 -7.52 -14.44
CA GLY A 488 -13.75 -8.78 -13.79
C GLY A 488 -13.80 -9.98 -14.75
N ARG A 489 -12.90 -10.95 -14.51
CA ARG A 489 -12.32 -11.82 -15.54
C ARG A 489 -13.33 -12.64 -16.35
N LEU A 490 -13.31 -12.41 -17.66
CA LEU A 490 -13.32 -13.47 -18.68
C LEU A 490 -12.04 -14.34 -18.52
N GLU A 491 -11.95 -15.21 -17.50
CA GLU A 491 -10.77 -16.06 -17.22
C GLU A 491 -10.30 -16.87 -18.44
N ARG A 492 -11.24 -17.23 -19.31
CA ARG A 492 -10.97 -17.90 -20.59
C ARG A 492 -10.09 -17.08 -21.54
N ILE A 493 -10.07 -15.74 -21.44
CA ILE A 493 -9.15 -14.88 -22.20
C ILE A 493 -7.74 -15.02 -21.64
N LYS A 494 -7.57 -15.08 -20.31
CA LYS A 494 -6.26 -15.30 -19.67
C LYS A 494 -5.75 -16.74 -19.82
N GLU A 495 -6.63 -17.73 -19.77
CA GLU A 495 -6.30 -19.13 -20.10
C GLU A 495 -5.92 -19.27 -21.58
N ARG A 496 -6.69 -18.69 -22.51
CA ARG A 496 -6.28 -18.64 -23.93
C ARG A 496 -4.93 -17.92 -24.13
N LEU A 497 -4.67 -16.84 -23.40
CA LEU A 497 -3.37 -16.14 -23.43
C LEU A 497 -2.22 -17.04 -22.93
N ARG A 498 -2.46 -17.86 -21.90
CA ARG A 498 -1.51 -18.84 -21.37
C ARG A 498 -1.31 -20.02 -22.33
N GLU A 499 -2.39 -20.57 -22.89
CA GLU A 499 -2.38 -21.63 -23.90
C GLU A 499 -1.68 -21.22 -25.19
N MET A 500 -1.84 -19.96 -25.60
CA MET A 500 -1.17 -19.39 -26.79
C MET A 500 0.30 -19.00 -26.52
N ASN A 501 0.81 -19.21 -25.30
CA ASN A 501 2.19 -18.92 -24.87
C ASN A 501 2.63 -17.47 -25.17
N VAL A 502 1.69 -16.53 -25.06
CA VAL A 502 1.90 -15.11 -25.38
C VAL A 502 2.52 -14.40 -24.17
N LYS A 503 3.82 -14.62 -23.93
CA LYS A 503 4.58 -13.74 -23.04
C LYS A 503 4.95 -12.47 -23.83
N ASN A 504 4.26 -11.37 -23.55
CA ASN A 504 4.57 -10.00 -24.01
C ASN A 504 4.29 -9.65 -25.50
N ASP A 505 3.30 -10.27 -26.16
CA ASP A 505 2.86 -9.80 -27.49
C ASP A 505 1.65 -8.86 -27.42
N THR A 506 1.92 -7.56 -27.59
CA THR A 506 0.92 -6.50 -27.70
C THR A 506 -0.04 -6.72 -28.88
N ALA A 507 0.39 -7.40 -29.95
CA ALA A 507 -0.45 -7.72 -31.10
C ALA A 507 -1.42 -8.87 -30.80
N GLY A 508 -0.98 -9.90 -30.07
CA GLY A 508 -1.82 -10.96 -29.52
C GLY A 508 -2.89 -10.43 -28.56
N MET A 509 -2.52 -9.53 -27.66
CA MET A 509 -3.48 -8.82 -26.77
C MET A 509 -4.50 -7.99 -27.56
N ALA A 510 -4.06 -7.20 -28.54
CA ALA A 510 -4.95 -6.40 -29.39
C ALA A 510 -5.85 -7.26 -30.29
N ARG A 511 -5.42 -8.47 -30.67
CA ARG A 511 -6.23 -9.45 -31.38
C ARG A 511 -7.26 -10.10 -30.46
N LEU A 512 -6.90 -10.45 -29.23
CA LEU A 512 -7.81 -11.04 -28.24
C LEU A 512 -8.86 -10.05 -27.71
N LEU A 513 -8.51 -8.78 -27.50
CA LEU A 513 -9.48 -7.72 -27.20
C LEU A 513 -10.48 -7.53 -28.35
N ARG A 514 -10.01 -7.62 -29.60
CA ARG A 514 -10.88 -7.67 -30.78
C ARG A 514 -11.74 -8.94 -30.84
N GLU A 515 -11.20 -10.09 -30.44
CA GLU A 515 -11.92 -11.37 -30.42
C GLU A 515 -12.97 -11.46 -29.29
N ALA A 516 -12.71 -10.82 -28.14
CA ALA A 516 -13.62 -10.65 -27.02
C ALA A 516 -14.73 -9.63 -27.30
N GLY A 517 -14.55 -8.77 -28.30
CA GLY A 517 -15.54 -7.77 -28.73
C GLY A 517 -15.99 -6.84 -27.60
N LEU A 518 -15.10 -6.55 -26.63
CA LEU A 518 -15.43 -5.72 -25.49
C LEU A 518 -15.39 -4.23 -25.86
N LYS A 519 -16.46 -3.51 -25.56
CA LYS A 519 -16.58 -2.07 -25.82
C LYS A 519 -17.34 -1.40 -24.67
N VAL A 520 -16.75 -0.34 -24.11
CA VAL A 520 -17.43 0.58 -23.20
C VAL A 520 -17.68 1.87 -23.96
N GLN A 521 -18.91 2.38 -23.93
CA GLN A 521 -19.27 3.62 -24.61
C GLN A 521 -20.05 4.53 -23.65
N LEU A 522 -19.62 5.78 -23.51
CA LEU A 522 -20.45 6.82 -22.92
C LEU A 522 -21.58 7.16 -23.91
N ILE A 523 -22.85 6.99 -23.51
CA ILE A 523 -24.02 7.14 -24.39
C ILE A 523 -24.86 8.37 -24.07
N ASN A 524 -24.99 8.75 -22.79
CA ASN A 524 -25.63 9.99 -22.38
C ASN A 524 -24.71 10.74 -21.42
N ARG A 525 -24.29 11.93 -21.84
CA ARG A 525 -23.47 12.85 -21.07
C ARG A 525 -24.25 14.14 -20.82
N PRO A 526 -24.46 14.55 -19.56
CA PRO A 526 -24.98 15.87 -19.25
C PRO A 526 -24.20 17.01 -19.95
N PRO A 527 -24.87 18.09 -20.40
CA PRO A 527 -24.27 19.14 -21.22
C PRO A 527 -23.21 19.97 -20.49
N ASP A 528 -23.34 20.05 -19.18
CA ASP A 528 -22.45 20.66 -18.20
C ASP A 528 -21.20 19.83 -17.90
N ILE A 529 -21.07 18.63 -18.48
CA ILE A 529 -19.91 17.76 -18.27
C ILE A 529 -18.98 17.78 -19.47
N THR A 530 -17.72 18.14 -19.22
CA THR A 530 -16.64 18.08 -20.20
C THR A 530 -15.74 16.87 -19.92
N ILE A 531 -15.63 15.95 -20.88
CA ILE A 531 -14.70 14.82 -20.80
C ILE A 531 -13.31 15.28 -21.20
N GLN A 532 -12.38 15.17 -20.28
CA GLN A 532 -11.00 15.61 -20.45
C GLN A 532 -10.11 14.49 -20.98
N SER A 533 -10.36 13.25 -20.55
CA SER A 533 -9.60 12.09 -21.02
C SER A 533 -10.37 10.78 -20.88
N GLU A 534 -10.08 9.85 -21.78
CA GLU A 534 -10.53 8.47 -21.73
C GLU A 534 -9.37 7.54 -22.04
N TYR A 535 -9.24 6.44 -21.31
CA TYR A 535 -8.23 5.43 -21.60
C TYR A 535 -8.68 4.03 -21.22
N PHE A 536 -8.06 3.04 -21.84
CA PHE A 536 -8.32 1.63 -21.58
C PHE A 536 -7.04 0.90 -21.18
N ASN A 537 -6.97 0.46 -19.93
CA ASN A 537 -5.91 -0.39 -19.43
C ASN A 537 -6.16 -1.84 -19.85
N LYS A 538 -5.37 -2.28 -20.83
CA LYS A 538 -5.50 -3.60 -21.45
C LYS A 538 -5.07 -4.76 -20.54
N ASP A 539 -4.20 -4.51 -19.57
CA ASP A 539 -3.65 -5.57 -18.71
C ASP A 539 -4.69 -6.06 -17.69
N THR A 540 -5.60 -5.18 -17.32
CA THR A 540 -6.62 -5.39 -16.28
C THR A 540 -8.04 -5.26 -16.80
N LEU A 541 -8.23 -4.91 -18.07
CA LEU A 541 -9.52 -4.64 -18.71
C LEU A 541 -10.29 -3.53 -17.99
N THR A 542 -9.58 -2.46 -17.62
CA THR A 542 -10.17 -1.31 -16.94
C THR A 542 -10.32 -0.16 -17.92
N TYR A 543 -11.55 0.32 -18.12
CA TYR A 543 -11.84 1.54 -18.84
C TYR A 543 -11.97 2.68 -17.86
N VAL A 544 -11.39 3.85 -18.16
CA VAL A 544 -11.45 4.99 -17.27
C VAL A 544 -11.76 6.26 -18.04
N VAL A 545 -12.61 7.07 -17.42
CA VAL A 545 -13.03 8.38 -17.89
C VAL A 545 -12.70 9.40 -16.82
N ILE A 546 -12.10 10.51 -17.23
CA ILE A 546 -12.00 11.70 -16.37
C ILE A 546 -12.67 12.88 -17.07
N GLY A 547 -13.52 13.58 -16.32
CA GLY A 547 -14.14 14.81 -16.76
C GLY A 547 -14.22 15.87 -15.66
N ALA A 548 -14.85 16.98 -15.98
CA ALA A 548 -15.12 18.11 -15.09
C ALA A 548 -16.56 18.61 -15.24
N ILE A 549 -17.09 19.23 -14.18
CA ILE A 549 -18.42 19.82 -14.11
C ILE A 549 -18.35 21.35 -14.34
N GLU A 550 -19.22 21.85 -15.21
CA GLU A 550 -19.58 23.24 -15.53
C GLU A 550 -18.54 24.16 -16.22
N GLU A 551 -17.26 23.77 -16.39
CA GLU A 551 -16.26 24.58 -17.10
C GLU A 551 -15.28 23.77 -17.98
N ASP A 552 -14.83 24.39 -19.07
CA ASP A 552 -13.78 23.85 -19.97
C ASP A 552 -12.35 24.02 -19.41
N MET A 553 -12.17 24.79 -18.33
CA MET A 553 -10.87 25.02 -17.68
C MET A 553 -10.82 24.32 -16.31
N ILE A 554 -9.64 23.77 -15.98
CA ILE A 554 -9.33 23.20 -14.66
C ILE A 554 -9.13 24.41 -13.69
N VAL A 555 -9.59 24.54 -12.43
CA VAL A 555 -9.83 23.56 -11.36
C VAL A 555 -10.64 24.07 -10.15
N PHE A 556 -11.06 25.35 -10.07
CA PHE A 556 -11.48 25.95 -8.79
C PHE A 556 -12.88 26.52 -8.79
N PHE A 557 -13.63 26.30 -7.71
CA PHE A 557 -14.71 27.21 -7.35
C PHE A 557 -14.14 28.44 -6.63
N LYS A 558 -14.62 29.61 -7.03
CA LYS A 558 -14.72 30.77 -6.15
C LYS A 558 -16.21 31.06 -6.03
N GLU A 559 -16.85 30.30 -5.14
CA GLU A 559 -18.27 30.38 -4.77
C GLU A 559 -19.26 29.84 -5.83
N ASP A 560 -20.42 29.36 -5.32
CA ASP A 560 -21.68 29.05 -6.01
C ASP A 560 -21.98 27.65 -6.61
N LEU A 561 -21.20 26.59 -6.34
CA LEU A 561 -21.65 25.22 -6.66
C LEU A 561 -21.96 24.37 -5.43
N ASP A 562 -23.12 23.73 -5.44
CA ASP A 562 -23.43 22.66 -4.49
C ASP A 562 -22.66 21.41 -4.91
N THR A 563 -21.56 21.16 -4.21
CA THR A 563 -20.66 20.04 -4.46
C THR A 563 -21.31 18.70 -4.19
N LYS A 564 -22.52 18.64 -3.61
CA LYS A 564 -23.27 17.42 -3.29
C LYS A 564 -24.23 17.00 -4.40
N VAL A 565 -24.31 17.75 -5.50
CA VAL A 565 -25.18 17.41 -6.63
C VAL A 565 -24.58 16.25 -7.41
N GLU A 566 -25.35 15.17 -7.56
CA GLU A 566 -24.99 14.02 -8.39
C GLU A 566 -25.48 14.22 -9.84
N HIS A 567 -24.61 13.99 -10.81
CA HIS A 567 -24.92 14.01 -12.24
C HIS A 567 -24.87 12.58 -12.80
N PRO A 568 -25.90 12.11 -13.54
CA PRO A 568 -25.89 10.75 -14.09
C PRO A 568 -25.05 10.66 -15.39
N LEU A 569 -24.10 9.71 -15.45
CA LEU A 569 -23.44 9.29 -16.69
C LEU A 569 -23.88 7.89 -17.10
N ASP A 570 -24.33 7.76 -18.35
CA ASP A 570 -24.75 6.47 -18.88
C ASP A 570 -23.64 5.81 -19.73
N PHE A 571 -23.32 4.58 -19.38
CA PHE A 571 -22.37 3.72 -20.06
C PHE A 571 -23.08 2.52 -20.68
N LEU A 572 -22.76 2.22 -21.94
CA LEU A 572 -23.11 0.96 -22.60
C LEU A 572 -21.89 0.06 -22.64
N ILE A 573 -21.98 -1.09 -21.97
CA ILE A 573 -20.94 -2.11 -21.90
C ILE A 573 -21.39 -3.28 -22.78
N THR A 574 -20.63 -3.56 -23.84
CA THR A 574 -20.88 -4.69 -24.73
C THR A 574 -19.70 -5.65 -24.69
N ALA A 575 -19.98 -6.95 -24.61
CA ALA A 575 -18.97 -8.01 -24.65
C ALA A 575 -19.49 -9.18 -25.49
N LYS A 576 -18.64 -9.75 -26.34
CA LYS A 576 -19.05 -10.84 -27.24
C LYS A 576 -19.46 -12.07 -26.44
N GLY A 577 -20.68 -12.54 -26.66
CA GLY A 577 -21.24 -13.71 -25.96
C GLY A 577 -21.97 -13.36 -24.65
N TYR A 578 -22.10 -12.08 -24.32
CA TYR A 578 -22.84 -11.57 -23.18
C TYR A 578 -23.91 -10.56 -23.65
N PRO A 579 -25.04 -10.41 -22.92
CA PRO A 579 -25.99 -9.35 -23.19
C PRO A 579 -25.34 -7.97 -22.98
N GLU A 580 -25.83 -6.96 -23.71
CA GLU A 580 -25.41 -5.59 -23.48
C GLU A 580 -25.88 -5.14 -22.09
N VAL A 581 -25.01 -4.44 -21.37
CA VAL A 581 -25.30 -3.90 -20.04
C VAL A 581 -25.27 -2.39 -20.13
N GLN A 582 -26.43 -1.77 -19.91
CA GLN A 582 -26.51 -0.32 -19.71
C GLN A 582 -26.38 -0.02 -18.22
N VAL A 583 -25.48 0.89 -17.88
CA VAL A 583 -25.18 1.28 -16.51
C VAL A 583 -25.24 2.80 -16.40
N THR A 584 -26.01 3.30 -15.44
CA THR A 584 -26.00 4.72 -15.06
C THR A 584 -25.18 4.86 -13.78
N LEU A 585 -24.13 5.66 -13.84
CA LEU A 585 -23.26 5.96 -12.71
C LEU A 585 -23.48 7.42 -12.29
N PRO A 586 -23.91 7.70 -11.05
CA PRO A 586 -23.90 9.05 -10.52
C PRO A 586 -22.46 9.50 -10.30
N ILE A 587 -22.14 10.73 -10.68
CA ILE A 587 -20.85 11.35 -10.39
C ILE A 587 -21.05 12.63 -9.60
N GLN A 588 -20.04 13.01 -8.83
CA GLN A 588 -20.02 14.26 -8.08
C GLN A 588 -18.68 14.96 -8.30
N ALA A 589 -18.65 16.29 -8.16
CA ALA A 589 -17.41 17.05 -8.17
C ALA A 589 -16.51 16.57 -7.02
N GLY A 590 -15.24 16.27 -7.32
CA GLY A 590 -14.31 15.79 -6.31
C GLY A 590 -14.51 14.31 -5.93
N GLU A 591 -15.10 13.47 -6.79
CA GLU A 591 -15.40 12.06 -6.48
C GLU A 591 -14.90 11.04 -7.54
N ILE A 592 -14.36 9.89 -7.09
CA ILE A 592 -14.09 8.73 -7.95
C ILE A 592 -15.21 7.70 -7.81
N THR A 593 -15.75 7.26 -8.94
CA THR A 593 -16.68 6.12 -9.01
C THR A 593 -15.99 4.91 -9.63
N PHE A 594 -15.90 3.83 -8.86
CA PHE A 594 -15.39 2.54 -9.30
C PHE A 594 -16.52 1.56 -9.53
N LEU A 595 -16.57 0.96 -10.71
CA LEU A 595 -17.52 -0.08 -11.09
C LEU A 595 -16.77 -1.35 -11.46
N ARG A 596 -17.00 -2.46 -10.74
CA ARG A 596 -16.51 -3.80 -11.10
C ARG A 596 -17.62 -4.62 -11.75
N VAL A 597 -17.42 -5.09 -12.97
CA VAL A 597 -18.36 -5.95 -13.71
C VAL A 597 -17.76 -7.35 -13.86
N PHE A 598 -18.36 -8.41 -13.30
CA PHE A 598 -17.78 -9.77 -13.23
C PHE A 598 -18.83 -10.89 -13.50
N ASP A 599 -18.45 -12.16 -13.66
CA ASP A 599 -19.36 -13.32 -13.89
C ASP A 599 -19.13 -14.42 -12.83
N SER A 600 -19.92 -14.45 -11.74
CA SER A 600 -19.70 -15.34 -10.59
C SER A 600 -19.77 -16.84 -10.91
N LYS A 601 -20.54 -17.24 -11.93
CA LYS A 601 -20.65 -18.65 -12.35
C LYS A 601 -19.36 -19.19 -12.99
N GLN A 602 -18.45 -18.30 -13.31
CA GLN A 602 -17.10 -18.62 -13.80
C GLN A 602 -16.01 -18.14 -12.84
N ASP A 603 -16.39 -17.45 -11.76
CA ASP A 603 -15.51 -16.82 -10.78
C ASP A 603 -15.43 -17.65 -9.49
N HIS A 604 -15.11 -18.95 -9.62
CA HIS A 604 -14.74 -19.77 -8.46
C HIS A 604 -13.33 -19.43 -7.92
N SER A 605 -12.72 -18.35 -8.39
CA SER A 605 -11.38 -17.91 -7.99
C SER A 605 -11.29 -16.39 -7.84
N ALA A 606 -12.10 -15.81 -6.95
CA ALA A 606 -11.92 -14.41 -6.56
C ALA A 606 -12.50 -14.06 -5.17
N ILE A 607 -12.28 -14.92 -4.18
CA ILE A 607 -11.96 -14.48 -2.81
C ILE A 607 -10.87 -15.45 -2.34
N ASP A 608 -9.62 -15.22 -2.77
CA ASP A 608 -8.42 -15.92 -2.30
C ASP A 608 -7.23 -14.94 -2.26
#